data_AF-A0A1B7VDX6-F1
#
_entry.id   AF-A0A1B7VDX6-F1
#
_cell.length_a   1.000
_cell.length_b   1.000
_cell.length_c   1.000
_cell.angle_alpha   90.00
_cell.angle_beta   90.00
_cell.angle_gamma   90.00
#
_symmetry.space_group_name_H-M   'P 1'
#
loop_
_entity.id
_entity.type
_entity.pdbx_description
1 polymer ?
#
loop_
_entity_poly.entity_id
_entity_poly.type
_entity_poly.pdbx_seq_one_letter_code
_entity_poly.pdbx_strand_id
1 'polypeptide(L)'
;MARKSKGFHELIKQEQSSQGKQKNLEALREKMQEGVFGKLAANMVIEPKGAIKMSDVLKQFVDPYLHTVHNLKQCKALLSLGVVAWNASLLSESEQKSTVDEFLKALIDEFLEESLATDDVQTKQDTREIITELITRKNQHFSNVKRMIMDFDVTKSGQRYDISVASTLLETK
;
A
#
# COMPACT_ATOMS: atom_id res chain seq x y z
N MET A 1 -36.85 16.22 -28.48
CA MET A 1 -36.00 16.90 -27.46
C MET A 1 -35.32 15.84 -26.60
N ALA A 2 -34.00 15.94 -26.46
CA ALA A 2 -33.09 14.84 -26.13
C ALA A 2 -33.18 14.34 -24.68
N ARG A 3 -33.33 13.01 -24.54
CA ARG A 3 -33.12 12.27 -23.29
C ARG A 3 -31.62 12.30 -22.96
N LYS A 4 -31.20 13.11 -21.99
CA LYS A 4 -29.81 13.10 -21.50
C LYS A 4 -29.52 11.74 -20.84
N SER A 5 -28.72 10.92 -21.52
CA SER A 5 -28.39 9.55 -21.15
C SER A 5 -27.53 9.50 -19.88
N LYS A 6 -28.01 8.79 -18.85
CA LYS A 6 -27.23 8.45 -17.64
C LYS A 6 -25.93 7.71 -17.96
N GLY A 7 -25.89 6.96 -19.07
CA GLY A 7 -24.69 6.21 -19.49
C GLY A 7 -23.51 7.08 -19.92
N PHE A 8 -23.74 8.30 -20.44
CA PHE A 8 -22.65 9.18 -20.87
C PHE A 8 -21.84 9.74 -19.69
N HIS A 9 -22.51 10.02 -18.56
CA HIS A 9 -21.84 10.50 -17.35
C HIS A 9 -21.06 9.37 -16.66
N GLU A 10 -21.55 8.13 -16.72
CA GLU A 10 -20.83 6.95 -16.22
C GLU A 10 -19.58 6.65 -17.06
N LEU A 11 -19.68 6.78 -18.39
CA LEU A 11 -18.54 6.62 -19.30
C LEU A 11 -17.45 7.67 -19.04
N ILE A 12 -17.80 8.95 -18.90
CA ILE A 12 -16.83 10.00 -18.59
C ILE A 12 -16.19 9.78 -17.22
N LYS A 13 -16.96 9.36 -16.20
CA LYS A 13 -16.43 9.08 -14.86
C LYS A 13 -15.49 7.86 -14.86
N GLN A 14 -15.82 6.84 -15.64
CA GLN A 14 -14.98 5.66 -15.82
C GLN A 14 -13.68 6.05 -16.54
N GLU A 15 -13.78 6.79 -17.63
CA GLU A 15 -12.65 7.24 -18.46
C GLU A 15 -11.70 8.15 -17.66
N GLN A 16 -12.23 9.11 -16.90
CA GLN A 16 -11.47 9.98 -15.99
C GLN A 16 -10.81 9.20 -14.84
N SER A 17 -11.48 8.19 -14.28
CA SER A 17 -10.89 7.34 -13.24
C SER A 17 -9.77 6.47 -13.80
N SER A 18 -9.91 5.92 -15.01
CA SER A 18 -8.83 5.18 -15.67
C SER A 18 -7.67 6.07 -16.10
N GLN A 19 -7.91 7.27 -16.61
CA GLN A 19 -6.86 8.23 -16.96
C GLN A 19 -6.10 8.72 -15.72
N GLY A 20 -6.81 9.06 -14.64
CA GLY A 20 -6.19 9.45 -13.37
C GLY A 20 -5.34 8.33 -12.76
N LYS A 21 -5.84 7.09 -12.81
CA LYS A 21 -5.06 5.92 -12.40
C LYS A 21 -3.81 5.74 -13.26
N GLN A 22 -3.95 5.81 -14.58
CA GLN A 22 -2.81 5.62 -15.48
C GLN A 22 -1.70 6.67 -15.25
N LYS A 23 -2.09 7.94 -15.05
CA LYS A 23 -1.15 9.01 -14.70
C LYS A 23 -0.46 8.79 -13.35
N ASN A 24 -1.17 8.29 -12.34
CA ASN A 24 -0.57 7.96 -11.04
C ASN A 24 0.39 6.77 -11.13
N LEU A 25 0.08 5.77 -11.97
CA LEU A 25 0.98 4.63 -12.19
C LEU A 25 2.25 5.06 -12.93
N GLU A 26 2.14 5.98 -13.89
CA GLU A 26 3.29 6.59 -14.57
C GLU A 26 4.16 7.41 -13.61
N ALA A 27 3.54 8.24 -12.78
CA ALA A 27 4.26 9.01 -11.75
C ALA A 27 4.95 8.11 -10.71
N LEU A 28 4.29 7.03 -10.29
CA LEU A 28 4.90 6.03 -9.40
C LEU A 28 6.09 5.35 -10.08
N ARG A 29 5.98 5.01 -11.37
CA ARG A 29 7.07 4.43 -12.16
C ARG A 29 8.26 5.37 -12.26
N GLU A 30 8.01 6.64 -12.56
CA GLU A 30 9.03 7.68 -12.69
C GLU A 30 9.80 7.86 -11.36
N LYS A 31 9.06 8.04 -10.25
CA LYS A 31 9.65 8.12 -8.90
C LYS A 31 10.52 6.92 -8.54
N MET A 32 10.13 5.71 -8.96
CA MET A 32 10.91 4.49 -8.71
C MET A 32 12.16 4.37 -9.60
N GLN A 33 12.10 4.89 -10.83
CA GLN A 33 13.25 4.94 -11.73
C GLN A 33 14.31 5.95 -11.29
N GLU A 34 13.88 7.07 -10.71
CA GLU A 34 14.77 8.11 -10.17
C GLU A 34 15.37 7.73 -8.80
N GLY A 35 14.75 6.79 -8.07
CA GLY A 35 15.20 6.34 -6.75
C GLY A 35 16.25 5.21 -6.76
N VAL A 36 16.58 4.72 -5.56
CA VAL A 36 17.58 3.65 -5.29
C VAL A 36 17.32 2.36 -6.10
N PHE A 37 16.10 2.18 -6.60
CA PHE A 37 15.68 0.99 -7.34
C PHE A 37 15.91 1.07 -8.85
N GLY A 38 16.51 2.13 -9.42
CA GLY A 38 16.63 2.42 -10.86
C GLY A 38 16.64 1.22 -11.83
N LYS A 39 17.62 0.31 -11.77
CA LYS A 39 17.68 -0.88 -12.66
C LYS A 39 16.70 -2.00 -12.28
N LEU A 40 16.35 -2.15 -11.00
CA LEU A 40 15.37 -3.13 -10.53
C LEU A 40 13.94 -2.70 -10.90
N ALA A 41 13.66 -1.39 -10.90
CA ALA A 41 12.38 -0.79 -11.27
C ALA A 41 12.01 -1.05 -12.74
N ALA A 42 12.99 -1.21 -13.63
CA ALA A 42 12.76 -1.55 -15.04
C ALA A 42 12.07 -2.93 -15.22
N ASN A 43 12.35 -3.88 -14.31
CA ASN A 43 11.77 -5.23 -14.29
C ASN A 43 10.56 -5.35 -13.34
N MET A 44 10.21 -4.29 -12.61
CA MET A 44 9.04 -4.28 -11.74
C MET A 44 7.77 -4.08 -12.55
N VAL A 45 6.71 -4.75 -12.14
CA VAL A 45 5.41 -4.58 -12.77
C VAL A 45 4.45 -3.90 -11.81
N ILE A 46 3.97 -2.77 -12.31
CA ILE A 46 2.92 -1.98 -11.71
C ILE A 46 1.62 -2.47 -12.34
N GLU A 47 0.77 -3.10 -11.52
CA GLU A 47 -0.53 -3.67 -11.92
C GLU A 47 -0.52 -4.50 -13.24
N PRO A 48 0.10 -5.70 -13.26
CA PRO A 48 0.11 -6.54 -14.47
C PRO A 48 -1.31 -6.94 -14.89
N LYS A 49 -1.65 -6.78 -16.17
CA LYS A 49 -2.92 -7.29 -16.72
C LYS A 49 -2.93 -8.83 -16.62
N GLY A 50 -3.98 -9.40 -16.02
CA GLY A 50 -4.18 -10.85 -15.87
C GLY A 50 -3.59 -11.46 -14.58
N ALA A 51 -2.82 -10.70 -13.80
CA ALA A 51 -2.37 -11.11 -12.48
C ALA A 51 -3.21 -10.47 -11.37
N ILE A 52 -3.18 -11.08 -10.17
CA ILE A 52 -3.83 -10.53 -8.98
C ILE A 52 -3.32 -9.09 -8.75
N LYS A 53 -4.28 -8.15 -8.63
CA LYS A 53 -3.99 -6.73 -8.41
C LYS A 53 -3.54 -6.51 -6.97
N MET A 54 -2.28 -6.11 -6.80
CA MET A 54 -1.72 -5.87 -5.48
C MET A 54 -2.36 -4.67 -4.76
N SER A 55 -2.92 -3.70 -5.49
CA SER A 55 -3.72 -2.62 -4.91
C SER A 55 -5.00 -3.13 -4.24
N ASP A 56 -5.72 -4.05 -4.87
CA ASP A 56 -6.91 -4.68 -4.31
C ASP A 56 -6.55 -5.63 -3.15
N VAL A 57 -5.43 -6.34 -3.26
CA VAL A 57 -4.90 -7.20 -2.18
C VAL A 57 -4.54 -6.35 -0.96
N LEU A 58 -3.78 -5.27 -1.14
CA LEU A 58 -3.38 -4.40 -0.05
C LEU A 58 -4.60 -3.77 0.64
N LYS A 59 -5.62 -3.37 -0.12
CA LYS A 59 -6.90 -2.87 0.43
C LYS A 59 -7.60 -3.92 1.30
N GLN A 60 -7.78 -5.14 0.78
CA GLN A 60 -8.42 -6.23 1.53
C GLN A 60 -7.60 -6.68 2.74
N PHE A 61 -6.28 -6.55 2.63
CA PHE A 61 -5.34 -6.88 3.67
C PHE A 61 -5.51 -5.96 4.89
N VAL A 62 -5.56 -4.65 4.66
CA VAL A 62 -5.71 -3.64 5.73
C VAL A 62 -7.17 -3.32 6.08
N ASP A 63 -8.13 -3.95 5.41
CA ASP A 63 -9.57 -3.73 5.58
C ASP A 63 -10.05 -3.67 7.05
N PRO A 64 -9.58 -4.56 7.97
CA PRO A 64 -9.99 -4.49 9.37
C PRO A 64 -9.74 -3.14 10.04
N TYR A 65 -8.76 -2.36 9.57
CA TYR A 65 -8.39 -1.06 10.13
C TYR A 65 -8.80 0.12 9.26
N LEU A 66 -9.40 -0.08 8.08
CA LEU A 66 -9.79 1.03 7.22
C LEU A 66 -10.81 1.98 7.88
N HIS A 67 -11.61 1.47 8.82
CA HIS A 67 -12.60 2.26 9.55
C HIS A 67 -12.00 3.29 10.52
N THR A 68 -10.72 3.14 10.90
CA THR A 68 -10.01 4.06 11.79
C THR A 68 -9.38 5.25 11.05
N VAL A 69 -9.45 5.24 9.72
CA VAL A 69 -8.86 6.25 8.85
C VAL A 69 -9.87 7.34 8.51
N HIS A 70 -9.53 8.59 8.80
CA HIS A 70 -10.39 9.75 8.56
C HIS A 70 -9.80 10.76 7.57
N ASN A 71 -8.51 10.64 7.23
CA ASN A 71 -7.84 11.54 6.30
C ASN A 71 -6.72 10.83 5.49
N LEU A 72 -6.21 11.52 4.46
CA LEU A 72 -5.19 10.97 3.56
C LEU A 72 -3.88 10.60 4.30
N LYS A 73 -3.47 11.37 5.30
CA LYS A 73 -2.26 11.09 6.11
C LYS A 73 -2.41 9.77 6.88
N GLN A 74 -3.54 9.58 7.55
CA GLN A 74 -3.86 8.32 8.25
C GLN A 74 -4.00 7.13 7.28
N CYS A 75 -4.58 7.35 6.10
CA CYS A 75 -4.69 6.31 5.07
C CYS A 75 -3.30 5.86 4.62
N LYS A 76 -2.42 6.83 4.33
CA LYS A 76 -1.04 6.55 3.93
C LYS A 76 -0.28 5.83 5.05
N ALA A 77 -0.42 6.25 6.30
CA ALA A 77 0.21 5.60 7.45
C ALA A 77 -0.26 4.14 7.62
N LEU A 78 -1.57 3.87 7.51
CA LEU A 78 -2.10 2.50 7.57
C LEU A 78 -1.59 1.63 6.42
N LEU A 79 -1.51 2.18 5.20
CA LEU A 79 -0.96 1.46 4.06
C LEU A 79 0.53 1.17 4.22
N SER A 80 1.33 2.12 4.74
CA SER A 80 2.73 1.88 5.07
C SER A 80 2.89 0.75 6.09
N LEU A 81 2.06 0.75 7.14
CA LEU A 81 2.02 -0.31 8.14
C LEU A 81 1.69 -1.67 7.51
N GLY A 82 0.68 -1.68 6.64
CA GLY A 82 0.28 -2.85 5.86
C GLY A 82 1.41 -3.38 4.97
N VAL A 83 2.13 -2.50 4.27
CA VAL A 83 3.26 -2.89 3.41
C VAL A 83 4.38 -3.53 4.23
N VAL A 84 4.68 -3.00 5.41
CA VAL A 84 5.69 -3.57 6.31
C VAL A 84 5.27 -4.93 6.82
N ALA A 85 4.05 -5.06 7.35
CA ALA A 85 3.52 -6.35 7.77
C ALA A 85 3.52 -7.36 6.62
N TRP A 86 3.11 -6.93 5.43
CA TRP A 86 3.12 -7.76 4.23
C TRP A 86 4.52 -8.27 3.89
N ASN A 87 5.50 -7.37 3.78
CA ASN A 87 6.87 -7.73 3.41
C ASN A 87 7.55 -8.56 4.51
N ALA A 88 7.35 -8.22 5.78
CA ALA A 88 7.90 -8.95 6.92
C ALA A 88 7.37 -10.39 6.97
N SER A 89 6.13 -10.63 6.56
CA SER A 89 5.55 -11.99 6.47
C SER A 89 6.16 -12.88 5.37
N LEU A 90 7.08 -12.36 4.55
CA LEU A 90 7.82 -13.11 3.54
C LEU A 90 9.24 -13.47 4.00
N LEU A 91 9.68 -12.95 5.14
CA LEU A 91 11.00 -13.16 5.70
C LEU A 91 11.00 -14.29 6.73
N SER A 92 12.20 -14.73 7.16
CA SER A 92 12.33 -15.61 8.32
C SER A 92 11.94 -14.90 9.62
N GLU A 93 11.59 -15.63 10.69
CA GLU A 93 11.16 -15.04 11.96
C GLU A 93 12.19 -14.05 12.56
N SER A 94 13.49 -14.34 12.42
CA SER A 94 14.55 -13.45 12.89
C SER A 94 14.61 -12.13 12.11
N GLU A 95 14.43 -12.21 10.79
CA GLU A 95 14.44 -11.03 9.91
C GLU A 95 13.16 -10.22 10.08
N GLN A 96 12.02 -10.89 10.24
CA GLN A 96 10.72 -10.28 10.50
C GLN A 96 10.78 -9.33 11.70
N LYS A 97 11.35 -9.80 12.83
CA LYS A 97 11.48 -8.97 14.04
C LYS A 97 12.36 -7.74 13.79
N SER A 98 13.51 -7.93 13.13
CA SER A 98 14.43 -6.85 12.80
C SER A 98 13.80 -5.78 11.91
N THR A 99 13.08 -6.20 10.85
CA THR A 99 12.41 -5.28 9.92
C THR A 99 11.30 -4.49 10.60
N VAL A 100 10.51 -5.13 11.47
CA VAL A 100 9.46 -4.45 12.22
C VAL A 100 10.05 -3.43 13.19
N ASP A 101 11.12 -3.77 13.91
CA ASP A 101 11.78 -2.88 14.85
C ASP A 101 12.40 -1.65 14.14
N GLU A 102 13.04 -1.86 12.99
CA GLU A 102 13.61 -0.79 12.16
C GLU A 102 12.53 0.16 11.61
N PHE A 103 11.42 -0.40 11.12
CA PHE A 103 10.30 0.41 10.65
C PHE A 103 9.62 1.21 11.76
N LEU A 104 9.41 0.61 12.93
CA LEU A 104 8.84 1.33 14.08
C LEU A 104 9.72 2.54 14.45
N LYS A 105 11.04 2.37 14.42
CA LYS A 105 11.98 3.47 14.61
C LYS A 105 11.82 4.55 13.54
N ALA A 106 11.80 4.17 12.26
CA ALA A 106 11.63 5.12 11.15
C ALA A 106 10.29 5.86 11.18
N LEU A 107 9.19 5.20 11.58
CA LEU A 107 7.89 5.85 11.76
C LEU A 107 7.92 6.91 12.86
N ILE A 108 8.62 6.64 13.97
CA ILE A 108 8.77 7.62 15.05
C ILE A 108 9.55 8.84 14.52
N ASP A 109 10.66 8.58 13.82
CA ASP A 109 11.51 9.63 13.26
C ASP A 109 10.76 10.45 12.17
N GLU A 110 9.93 9.85 11.31
CA GLU A 110 9.26 10.55 10.20
C GLU A 110 7.90 11.17 10.56
N PHE A 111 7.09 10.52 11.41
CA PHE A 111 5.71 10.94 11.68
C PHE A 111 5.52 11.63 13.03
N LEU A 112 6.44 11.46 13.99
CA LEU A 112 6.28 11.93 15.38
C LEU A 112 7.20 13.10 15.77
N GLU A 113 7.95 13.69 14.84
CA GLU A 113 8.79 14.87 15.12
C GLU A 113 8.03 16.08 15.69
N GLU A 114 6.73 16.23 15.39
CA GLU A 114 5.97 17.45 15.77
C GLU A 114 4.98 17.30 16.93
N SER A 115 4.65 16.09 17.40
CA SER A 115 3.55 15.95 18.38
C SER A 115 3.82 15.07 19.59
N LEU A 116 4.88 14.26 19.62
CA LEU A 116 5.13 13.39 20.77
C LEU A 116 6.63 13.29 21.02
N ALA A 117 7.13 14.21 21.85
CA ALA A 117 8.32 14.00 22.68
C ALA A 117 8.12 12.88 23.73
N THR A 118 7.36 11.84 23.40
CA THR A 118 7.13 10.71 24.29
C THR A 118 7.52 9.44 23.58
N ASP A 119 8.54 8.85 24.17
CA ASP A 119 8.92 7.45 24.10
C ASP A 119 7.76 6.58 24.63
N ASP A 120 6.55 6.75 24.10
CA ASP A 120 5.34 6.10 24.58
C ASP A 120 5.39 4.63 24.16
N VAL A 121 5.92 3.83 25.07
CA VAL A 121 6.04 2.37 24.95
C VAL A 121 4.70 1.75 24.57
N GLN A 122 3.58 2.33 25.03
CA GLN A 122 2.24 1.84 24.72
C GLN A 122 1.91 1.99 23.23
N THR A 123 2.07 3.18 22.64
CA THR A 123 1.83 3.38 21.21
C THR A 123 2.70 2.48 20.32
N LYS A 124 3.97 2.24 20.71
CA LYS A 124 4.85 1.31 19.98
C LYS A 124 4.36 -0.14 20.09
N GLN A 125 3.90 -0.53 21.27
CA GLN A 125 3.37 -1.86 21.54
C GLN A 125 2.06 -2.11 20.77
N ASP A 126 1.12 -1.17 20.81
CA ASP A 126 -0.14 -1.23 20.06
C ASP A 126 0.11 -1.36 18.55
N THR A 127 1.07 -0.59 18.02
CA THR A 127 1.47 -0.67 16.61
C THR A 127 2.09 -2.03 16.27
N ARG A 128 2.93 -2.58 17.15
CA ARG A 128 3.52 -3.92 16.98
C ARG A 128 2.44 -5.01 16.97
N GLU A 129 1.42 -4.88 17.80
CA GLU A 129 0.30 -5.82 17.85
C GLU A 129 -0.49 -5.80 16.54
N ILE A 130 -0.80 -4.62 15.99
CA ILE A 130 -1.44 -4.49 14.68
C ILE A 130 -0.59 -5.15 13.58
N ILE A 131 0.72 -4.92 13.56
CA ILE A 131 1.62 -5.56 12.58
C ILE A 131 1.56 -7.08 12.71
N THR A 132 1.59 -7.60 13.94
CA THR A 132 1.57 -9.04 14.22
C THR A 132 0.24 -9.68 13.78
N GLU A 133 -0.87 -9.00 14.03
CA GLU A 133 -2.21 -9.41 13.57
C GLU A 133 -2.27 -9.42 12.04
N LEU A 134 -1.76 -8.38 11.38
CA LEU A 134 -1.68 -8.30 9.92
C LEU A 134 -0.80 -9.41 9.33
N ILE A 135 0.35 -9.73 9.94
CA ILE A 135 1.21 -10.84 9.48
C ILE A 135 0.46 -12.18 9.58
N THR A 136 -0.22 -12.42 10.71
CA THR A 136 -1.07 -13.60 10.90
C THR A 136 -2.14 -13.68 9.82
N ARG A 137 -2.84 -12.56 9.56
CA ARG A 137 -3.87 -12.45 8.53
C ARG A 137 -3.32 -12.74 7.13
N LYS A 138 -2.12 -12.25 6.78
CA LYS A 138 -1.46 -12.56 5.50
C LYS A 138 -1.29 -14.07 5.37
N ASN A 139 -0.74 -14.70 6.40
CA ASN A 139 -0.47 -16.14 6.40
C ASN A 139 -1.74 -16.99 6.31
N GLN A 140 -2.87 -16.51 6.82
CA GLN A 140 -4.16 -17.20 6.75
C GLN A 140 -4.89 -17.01 5.41
N HIS A 141 -4.91 -15.79 4.87
CA HIS A 141 -5.80 -15.43 3.75
C HIS A 141 -5.07 -15.17 2.42
N PHE A 142 -3.77 -14.92 2.45
CA PHE A 142 -2.98 -14.47 1.30
C PHE A 142 -1.66 -15.25 1.16
N SER A 143 -1.58 -16.46 1.72
CA SER A 143 -0.35 -17.26 1.77
C SER A 143 0.22 -17.62 0.38
N ASN A 144 -0.64 -17.65 -0.64
CA ASN A 144 -0.31 -17.90 -2.04
C ASN A 144 0.36 -16.69 -2.74
N VAL A 145 0.26 -15.48 -2.18
CA VAL A 145 0.87 -14.29 -2.77
C VAL A 145 2.26 -14.08 -2.15
N LYS A 146 3.31 -14.32 -2.93
CA LYS A 146 4.72 -14.18 -2.52
C LYS A 146 5.38 -12.88 -3.00
N ARG A 147 4.60 -11.98 -3.59
CA ARG A 147 5.11 -10.72 -4.15
C ARG A 147 5.43 -9.73 -3.04
N MET A 148 6.62 -9.13 -3.09
CA MET A 148 7.01 -8.05 -2.20
C MET A 148 6.46 -6.73 -2.75
N ILE A 149 5.97 -5.87 -1.88
CA ILE A 149 5.52 -4.52 -2.24
C ILE A 149 6.72 -3.58 -2.12
N MET A 150 7.04 -2.89 -3.21
CA MET A 150 8.24 -2.06 -3.33
C MET A 150 7.93 -0.59 -3.08
N ASP A 151 6.81 -0.11 -3.62
CA ASP A 151 6.30 1.24 -3.36
C ASP A 151 4.78 1.23 -3.55
N PHE A 152 4.13 2.22 -2.97
CA PHE A 152 2.71 2.47 -3.19
C PHE A 152 2.45 3.97 -3.25
N ASP A 153 1.39 4.33 -3.96
CA ASP A 153 0.87 5.68 -3.93
C ASP A 153 -0.62 5.68 -3.59
N VAL A 154 -1.06 6.73 -2.92
CA VAL A 154 -2.46 6.93 -2.54
C VAL A 154 -2.90 8.33 -2.93
N THR A 155 -3.94 8.39 -3.74
CA THR A 155 -4.57 9.63 -4.17
C THR A 155 -6.03 9.66 -3.71
N LYS A 156 -6.53 10.87 -3.42
CA LYS A 156 -7.92 11.07 -3.01
C LYS A 156 -8.74 11.55 -4.21
N SER A 157 -9.65 10.70 -4.68
CA SER A 157 -10.62 11.00 -5.73
C SER A 157 -12.00 11.23 -5.09
N GLY A 158 -12.28 12.47 -4.70
CA GLY A 158 -13.50 12.82 -3.98
C GLY A 158 -13.55 12.20 -2.57
N GLN A 159 -14.48 11.27 -2.34
CA GLN A 159 -14.65 10.53 -1.08
C GLN A 159 -13.86 9.20 -1.05
N ARG A 160 -13.16 8.84 -2.13
CA ARG A 160 -12.48 7.54 -2.26
C ARG A 160 -10.97 7.69 -2.31
N TYR A 161 -10.29 6.66 -1.80
CA TYR A 161 -8.84 6.49 -1.93
C TYR A 161 -8.51 5.54 -3.09
N ASP A 162 -7.84 6.07 -4.10
CA ASP A 162 -7.26 5.30 -5.19
C ASP A 162 -5.83 4.94 -4.81
N ILE A 163 -5.53 3.63 -4.82
CA ILE A 163 -4.24 3.10 -4.38
C ILE A 163 -3.59 2.43 -5.58
N SER A 164 -2.34 2.80 -5.83
CA SER A 164 -1.47 2.24 -6.85
C SER A 164 -0.35 1.48 -6.14
N VAL A 165 -0.04 0.25 -6.56
CA VAL A 165 0.99 -0.57 -5.91
C VAL A 165 1.98 -1.08 -6.95
N ALA A 166 3.27 -0.88 -6.67
CA ALA A 166 4.36 -1.50 -7.37
C ALA A 166 4.85 -2.73 -6.58
N SER A 167 4.96 -3.88 -7.24
CA SER A 167 5.34 -5.13 -6.59
C SER A 167 6.28 -5.97 -7.46
N THR A 168 7.00 -6.89 -6.82
CA THR A 168 7.83 -7.86 -7.55
C THR A 168 6.96 -8.84 -8.34
N LEU A 169 7.42 -9.23 -9.54
CA LEU A 169 6.93 -10.42 -10.22
C LEU A 169 7.86 -11.58 -9.84
N LEU A 170 7.43 -12.40 -8.89
CA LEU A 170 7.96 -13.75 -8.82
C LEU A 170 7.20 -14.57 -9.86
N GLU A 171 7.84 -14.82 -11.01
CA GLU A 171 7.42 -15.90 -11.90
C GLU A 171 7.56 -17.19 -11.11
N THR A 172 6.43 -17.82 -10.78
CA THR A 172 6.44 -19.23 -10.43
C THR A 172 6.68 -19.96 -11.74
N LYS A 173 7.91 -20.49 -11.91
CA LYS A 173 8.20 -21.49 -12.95
C LYS A 173 7.35 -22.73 -12.74
#